data_AF-A0A450V619-F1
#
_entry.id   AF-A0A450V619-F1
#
_cell.length_a   1.000
_cell.length_b   1.000
_cell.length_c   1.000
_cell.angle_alpha   90.00
_cell.angle_beta   90.00
_cell.angle_gamma   90.00
#
_symmetry.space_group_name_H-M   'P 1'
#
loop_
_entity.id
_entity.type
_entity.pdbx_description
1 polymer ?
#
loop_
_entity_poly.entity_id
_entity_poly.type
_entity_poly.pdbx_seq_one_letter_code
_entity_poly.pdbx_strand_id
1 'polypeptide(L)'
;MRLISHQMQKLTSILSGEKNCAHKVLTDGGIRLAVVVSDIHGKSAREMIEGLSRGETPEQVLQYASGRLEATIDALLDVLAGESTDDHIFVLSEMLDHIEDLERRIAIFARQLLSRLDPYKAMLQALQTIPGIDKMGAAMLLVEIGDFASWSGVCPGNHECLFRRKWAVFTSQNDTGEFCILSQVILSRFLVYFSHRFPF
;
A
#
# COMPACT_ATOMS: atom_id res chain seq x y z
N MET A 1 9.10 2.54 17.66
CA MET A 1 8.67 2.63 16.24
C MET A 1 8.03 1.34 15.76
N ARG A 2 8.56 0.15 16.13
CA ARG A 2 7.96 -1.17 15.83
C ARG A 2 6.47 -1.30 16.15
N LEU A 3 6.01 -0.79 17.30
CA LEU A 3 4.57 -0.81 17.62
C LEU A 3 3.72 -0.08 16.57
N ILE A 4 4.16 1.10 16.12
CA ILE A 4 3.44 1.92 15.13
C ILE A 4 3.41 1.21 13.78
N SER A 5 4.56 0.67 13.34
CA SER A 5 4.65 -0.06 12.08
C SER A 5 3.80 -1.33 12.08
N HIS A 6 3.83 -2.11 13.16
CA HIS A 6 3.01 -3.34 13.27
C HIS A 6 1.51 -3.04 13.29
N GLN A 7 1.08 -2.00 14.00
CA GLN A 7 -0.33 -1.59 13.99
C GLN A 7 -0.76 -1.11 12.59
N MET A 8 0.07 -0.34 11.90
CA MET A 8 -0.20 0.09 10.52
C MET A 8 -0.35 -1.11 9.56
N GLN A 9 0.55 -2.10 9.66
CA GLN A 9 0.47 -3.32 8.87
C GLN A 9 -0.78 -4.13 9.18
N LYS A 10 -1.17 -4.22 10.46
CA LYS A 10 -2.42 -4.88 10.87
C LYS A 10 -3.62 -4.21 10.22
N LEU A 11 -3.71 -2.88 10.27
CA LEU A 11 -4.80 -2.14 9.62
C LEU A 11 -4.79 -2.33 8.10
N THR A 12 -3.61 -2.37 7.47
CA THR A 12 -3.48 -2.64 6.03
C THR A 12 -4.01 -4.03 5.67
N SER A 13 -3.73 -5.04 6.49
CA SER A 13 -4.28 -6.38 6.31
C SER A 13 -5.80 -6.43 6.46
N ILE A 14 -6.36 -5.67 7.41
CA ILE A 14 -7.82 -5.57 7.60
C ILE A 14 -8.45 -4.87 6.38
N LEU A 15 -7.84 -3.77 5.91
CA LEU A 15 -8.28 -3.05 4.72
C LEU A 15 -8.36 -3.97 3.48
N SER A 16 -7.34 -4.80 3.25
CA SER A 16 -7.38 -5.76 2.13
C SER A 16 -8.53 -6.76 2.27
N GLY A 17 -8.82 -7.23 3.48
CA GLY A 17 -9.96 -8.11 3.76
C GLY A 17 -11.29 -7.42 3.47
N GLU A 18 -11.44 -6.18 3.91
CA GLU A 18 -12.65 -5.38 3.72
C GLU A 18 -12.91 -5.08 2.24
N LYS A 19 -11.87 -4.72 1.49
CA LYS A 19 -11.92 -4.50 0.04
C LYS A 19 -12.38 -5.75 -0.71
N ASN A 20 -11.87 -6.91 -0.34
CA ASN A 20 -12.28 -8.20 -0.92
C ASN A 20 -13.74 -8.54 -0.58
N CYS A 21 -14.17 -8.22 0.64
CA CYS A 21 -15.56 -8.43 1.04
C CYS A 21 -16.49 -7.50 0.23
N ALA A 22 -16.13 -6.21 0.06
CA ALA A 22 -16.92 -5.25 -0.71
C ALA A 22 -17.06 -5.67 -2.17
N HIS A 23 -15.97 -6.19 -2.77
CA HIS A 23 -16.01 -6.76 -4.11
C HIS A 23 -16.99 -7.93 -4.23
N LYS A 24 -17.09 -8.79 -3.22
CA LYS A 24 -18.06 -9.90 -3.22
C LYS A 24 -19.50 -9.38 -3.20
N VAL A 25 -19.81 -8.46 -2.30
CA VAL A 25 -21.15 -7.84 -2.20
C VAL A 25 -21.55 -7.16 -3.51
N LEU A 26 -20.62 -6.43 -4.13
CA LEU A 26 -20.81 -5.84 -5.46
C LEU A 26 -21.18 -6.90 -6.51
N THR A 27 -20.43 -8.00 -6.55
CA THR A 27 -20.64 -9.07 -7.53
C THR A 27 -21.96 -9.82 -7.28
N ASP A 28 -22.31 -10.06 -6.02
CA ASP A 28 -23.54 -10.73 -5.61
C ASP A 28 -24.78 -9.87 -5.95
N GLY A 29 -24.66 -8.53 -5.83
CA GLY A 29 -25.68 -7.57 -6.26
C GLY A 29 -25.71 -7.29 -7.77
N GLY A 30 -24.90 -7.99 -8.57
CA GLY A 30 -24.86 -7.82 -10.03
C GLY A 30 -24.11 -6.58 -10.53
N ILE A 31 -23.50 -5.77 -9.66
CA ILE A 31 -22.69 -4.61 -10.04
C ILE A 31 -21.24 -5.06 -10.30
N ARG A 32 -20.79 -5.03 -11.56
CA ARG A 32 -19.44 -5.51 -11.93
C ARG A 32 -18.46 -4.36 -12.25
N LEU A 33 -18.51 -3.30 -11.45
CA LEU A 33 -17.64 -2.11 -11.59
C LEU A 33 -16.14 -2.45 -11.68
N ALA A 34 -15.69 -3.53 -11.03
CA ALA A 34 -14.29 -3.98 -11.07
C ALA A 34 -13.77 -4.35 -12.47
N VAL A 35 -14.67 -4.57 -13.44
CA VAL A 35 -14.30 -4.91 -14.82
C VAL A 35 -13.93 -3.65 -15.62
N VAL A 36 -14.52 -2.51 -15.28
CA VAL A 36 -14.37 -1.27 -16.06
C VAL A 36 -13.60 -0.18 -15.31
N VAL A 37 -13.58 -0.22 -13.98
CA VAL A 37 -12.92 0.78 -13.14
C VAL A 37 -11.63 0.20 -12.55
N SER A 38 -10.52 0.91 -12.73
CA SER A 38 -9.21 0.52 -12.20
C SER A 38 -9.11 0.55 -10.66
N ASP A 39 -9.92 1.39 -10.02
CA ASP A 39 -10.02 1.50 -8.56
C ASP A 39 -11.48 1.62 -8.11
N ILE A 40 -12.08 0.48 -7.75
CA ILE A 40 -13.46 0.41 -7.24
C ILE A 40 -13.65 1.10 -5.89
N HIS A 41 -12.56 1.39 -5.19
CA HIS A 41 -12.58 2.11 -3.92
C HIS A 41 -12.21 3.58 -4.11
N GLY A 42 -12.02 4.03 -5.35
CA GLY A 42 -11.73 5.41 -5.68
C GLY A 42 -12.96 6.31 -5.47
N LYS A 43 -12.72 7.60 -5.32
CA LYS A 43 -13.76 8.60 -5.03
C LYS A 43 -14.97 8.50 -5.99
N SER A 44 -14.74 8.41 -7.29
CA SER A 44 -15.83 8.33 -8.28
C SER A 44 -16.66 7.05 -8.15
N ALA A 45 -16.02 5.90 -7.94
CA ALA A 45 -16.75 4.64 -7.75
C ALA A 45 -17.62 4.70 -6.49
N ARG A 46 -17.12 5.30 -5.41
CA ARG A 46 -17.89 5.51 -4.18
C ARG A 46 -19.06 6.46 -4.37
N GLU A 47 -18.83 7.63 -4.96
CA GLU A 47 -19.90 8.60 -5.22
C GLU A 47 -21.01 8.00 -6.09
N MET A 48 -20.65 7.14 -7.06
CA MET A 48 -21.64 6.39 -7.84
C MET A 48 -22.45 5.40 -7.00
N ILE A 49 -21.77 4.58 -6.17
CA ILE A 49 -22.42 3.60 -5.29
C ILE A 49 -23.32 4.28 -4.25
N GLU A 50 -22.85 5.37 -3.63
CA GLU A 50 -23.65 6.18 -2.71
C GLU A 50 -24.86 6.81 -3.41
N GLY A 51 -24.71 7.23 -4.68
CA GLY A 51 -25.82 7.71 -5.49
C GLY A 51 -26.90 6.64 -5.64
N LEU A 52 -26.51 5.41 -5.97
CA LEU A 52 -27.44 4.27 -6.02
C LEU A 52 -28.11 4.03 -4.65
N SER A 53 -27.38 4.20 -3.54
CA SER A 53 -27.93 4.10 -2.18
C SER A 53 -28.99 5.16 -1.87
N ARG A 54 -28.87 6.33 -2.47
CA ARG A 54 -29.88 7.40 -2.38
C ARG A 54 -31.08 7.17 -3.32
N GLY A 55 -31.12 6.08 -4.05
CA GLY A 55 -32.15 5.76 -5.04
C GLY A 55 -31.97 6.48 -6.38
N GLU A 56 -30.76 6.99 -6.67
CA GLU A 56 -30.43 7.53 -7.99
C GLU A 56 -30.34 6.38 -9.01
N THR A 57 -30.74 6.65 -10.24
CA THR A 57 -30.64 5.70 -11.37
C THR A 57 -29.20 5.56 -11.87
N PRO A 58 -28.84 4.45 -12.53
CA PRO A 58 -27.54 4.29 -13.19
C PRO A 58 -27.14 5.49 -14.05
N GLU A 59 -28.07 6.10 -14.78
CA GLU A 59 -27.85 7.27 -15.61
C GLU A 59 -27.51 8.52 -14.80
N GLN A 60 -28.16 8.70 -13.64
CA GLN A 60 -27.90 9.85 -12.76
C GLN A 60 -26.53 9.74 -12.10
N VAL A 61 -26.14 8.55 -11.66
CA VAL A 61 -24.86 8.39 -10.94
C VAL A 61 -23.64 8.57 -11.84
N LEU A 62 -23.77 8.41 -13.15
CA LEU A 62 -22.69 8.70 -14.10
C LEU A 62 -22.16 10.14 -14.02
N GLN A 63 -22.93 11.08 -13.49
CA GLN A 63 -22.44 12.45 -13.27
C GLN A 63 -21.26 12.51 -12.29
N TYR A 64 -21.11 11.49 -11.42
CA TYR A 64 -20.00 11.34 -10.48
C TYR A 64 -18.77 10.65 -11.09
N ALA A 65 -18.88 10.15 -12.33
CA ALA A 65 -17.76 9.57 -13.06
C ALA A 65 -16.71 10.66 -13.34
N SER A 66 -15.52 10.50 -12.78
CA SER A 66 -14.39 11.39 -13.06
C SER A 66 -13.96 11.23 -14.53
N GLY A 67 -13.62 12.34 -15.19
CA GLY A 67 -13.04 12.31 -16.54
C GLY A 67 -11.67 11.62 -16.65
N ARG A 68 -11.12 11.12 -15.53
CA ARG A 68 -9.94 10.23 -15.51
C ARG A 68 -10.29 8.75 -15.67
N LEU A 69 -11.57 8.38 -15.60
CA LEU A 69 -12.00 7.03 -15.88
C LEU A 69 -11.83 6.76 -17.37
N GLU A 70 -11.08 5.70 -17.68
CA GLU A 70 -10.88 5.25 -19.06
C GLU A 70 -12.12 4.51 -19.59
N ALA A 71 -13.02 4.08 -18.70
CA ALA A 71 -14.28 3.43 -19.05
C ALA A 71 -15.20 4.38 -19.82
N THR A 72 -15.82 3.86 -20.89
CA THR A 72 -16.86 4.57 -21.62
C THR A 72 -18.14 4.65 -20.78
N ILE A 73 -18.96 5.68 -21.04
CA ILE A 73 -20.27 5.86 -20.38
C ILE A 73 -21.15 4.62 -20.58
N ASP A 74 -21.20 4.08 -21.80
CA ASP A 74 -21.98 2.88 -22.12
C ASP A 74 -21.51 1.66 -21.33
N ALA A 75 -20.18 1.49 -21.17
CA ALA A 75 -19.63 0.42 -20.37
C ALA A 75 -20.00 0.59 -18.89
N LEU A 76 -19.94 1.81 -18.35
CA LEU A 76 -20.34 2.09 -16.97
C LEU A 76 -21.82 1.78 -16.73
N LEU A 77 -22.71 2.15 -17.66
CA LEU A 77 -24.13 1.83 -17.57
C LEU A 77 -24.38 0.32 -17.54
N ASP A 78 -23.73 -0.43 -18.43
CA ASP A 78 -23.90 -1.89 -18.53
C ASP A 78 -23.55 -2.59 -17.20
N VAL A 79 -22.48 -2.17 -16.53
CA VAL A 79 -22.11 -2.76 -15.23
C VAL A 79 -22.84 -2.20 -14.02
N LEU A 80 -23.54 -1.08 -14.15
CA LEU A 80 -24.39 -0.50 -13.10
C LEU A 80 -25.84 -0.97 -13.20
N ALA A 81 -26.29 -1.46 -14.35
CA ALA A 81 -27.65 -1.94 -14.60
C ALA A 81 -28.01 -3.29 -13.93
N GLY A 82 -27.22 -3.75 -12.95
CA GLY A 82 -27.46 -4.99 -12.21
C GLY A 82 -28.69 -4.93 -11.28
N GLU A 83 -29.14 -6.09 -10.81
CA GLU A 83 -30.28 -6.24 -9.88
C GLU A 83 -29.87 -6.07 -8.41
N SER A 84 -29.16 -4.99 -8.08
CA SER A 84 -28.79 -4.73 -6.69
C SER A 84 -30.03 -4.43 -5.85
N THR A 85 -30.25 -5.22 -4.80
CA THR A 85 -31.30 -4.94 -3.82
C THR A 85 -30.86 -3.85 -2.85
N ASP A 86 -31.82 -3.18 -2.22
CA ASP A 86 -31.56 -2.16 -1.18
C ASP A 86 -30.62 -2.68 -0.08
N ASP A 87 -30.73 -3.97 0.28
CA ASP A 87 -29.85 -4.63 1.25
C ASP A 87 -28.39 -4.69 0.80
N HIS A 88 -28.12 -5.02 -0.48
CA HIS A 88 -26.76 -5.04 -1.02
C HIS A 88 -26.15 -3.64 -0.99
N ILE A 89 -26.94 -2.63 -1.37
CA ILE A 89 -26.48 -1.25 -1.43
C ILE A 89 -26.21 -0.71 -0.02
N PHE A 90 -27.08 -1.02 0.95
CA PHE A 90 -26.85 -0.67 2.36
C PHE A 90 -25.55 -1.28 2.90
N VAL A 91 -25.37 -2.59 2.75
CA VAL A 91 -24.16 -3.29 3.22
C VAL A 91 -22.91 -2.71 2.55
N LEU A 92 -22.97 -2.48 1.25
CA LEU A 92 -21.86 -1.92 0.49
C LEU A 92 -21.49 -0.50 0.96
N SER A 93 -22.48 0.35 1.25
CA SER A 93 -22.25 1.69 1.80
C SER A 93 -21.45 1.65 3.11
N GLU A 94 -21.89 0.84 4.08
CA GLU A 94 -21.21 0.70 5.38
C GLU A 94 -19.77 0.17 5.22
N MET A 95 -19.55 -0.74 4.28
CA MET A 95 -18.21 -1.27 3.99
C MET A 95 -17.30 -0.22 3.36
N LEU A 96 -17.82 0.61 2.45
CA LEU A 96 -17.04 1.70 1.85
C LEU A 96 -16.65 2.75 2.89
N ASP A 97 -17.55 3.07 3.83
CA ASP A 97 -17.26 3.96 4.96
C ASP A 97 -16.15 3.39 5.85
N HIS A 98 -16.20 2.10 6.16
CA HIS A 98 -15.17 1.43 6.95
C HIS A 98 -13.82 1.37 6.21
N ILE A 99 -13.82 1.09 4.90
CA ILE A 99 -12.63 1.17 4.05
C ILE A 99 -12.00 2.57 4.13
N GLU A 100 -12.81 3.63 4.07
CA GLU A 100 -12.30 4.99 4.20
C GLU A 100 -11.69 5.26 5.58
N ASP A 101 -12.35 4.81 6.65
CA ASP A 101 -11.82 4.97 8.00
C ASP A 101 -10.49 4.24 8.17
N LEU A 102 -10.37 3.03 7.64
CA LEU A 102 -9.13 2.28 7.64
C LEU A 102 -8.03 2.99 6.85
N GLU A 103 -8.31 3.49 5.65
CA GLU A 103 -7.35 4.25 4.82
C GLU A 103 -6.88 5.51 5.55
N ARG A 104 -7.81 6.25 6.16
CA ARG A 104 -7.51 7.45 6.96
C ARG A 104 -6.62 7.13 8.16
N ARG A 105 -6.91 6.06 8.89
CA ARG A 105 -6.10 5.60 10.03
C ARG A 105 -4.72 5.17 9.57
N ILE A 106 -4.61 4.38 8.50
CA ILE A 106 -3.32 3.97 7.93
C ILE A 106 -2.48 5.21 7.57
N ALA A 107 -3.08 6.23 6.96
CA ALA A 107 -2.39 7.48 6.65
C ALA A 107 -1.91 8.24 7.90
N ILE A 108 -2.65 8.19 9.01
CA ILE A 108 -2.22 8.75 10.30
C ILE A 108 -1.00 7.99 10.84
N PHE A 109 -1.06 6.66 10.87
CA PHE A 109 0.07 5.82 11.32
C PHE A 109 1.31 6.00 10.42
N ALA A 110 1.12 6.06 9.11
CA ALA A 110 2.16 6.31 8.12
C ALA A 110 2.88 7.64 8.39
N ARG A 111 2.13 8.74 8.55
CA ARG A 111 2.69 10.06 8.87
C ARG A 111 3.45 10.05 10.19
N GLN A 112 2.87 9.44 11.22
CA GLN A 112 3.50 9.35 12.55
C GLN A 112 4.76 8.48 12.54
N LEU A 113 4.80 7.44 11.70
CA LEU A 113 5.98 6.61 11.54
C LEU A 113 7.11 7.39 10.84
N LEU A 114 6.77 8.03 9.72
CA LEU A 114 7.74 8.78 8.92
C LEU A 114 8.32 9.97 9.69
N SER A 115 7.52 10.71 10.47
CA SER A 115 8.01 11.82 11.29
C SER A 115 9.04 11.37 12.33
N ARG A 116 8.86 10.18 12.93
CA ARG A 116 9.84 9.61 13.86
C ARG A 116 11.12 9.12 13.16
N LEU A 117 11.05 8.91 11.85
CA LEU A 117 12.19 8.49 11.03
C LEU A 117 12.89 9.67 10.33
N ASP A 118 12.45 10.91 10.54
CA ASP A 118 13.11 12.10 9.99
C ASP A 118 14.62 12.18 10.32
N PRO A 119 15.09 11.82 11.54
CA PRO A 119 16.52 11.76 11.84
C PRO A 119 17.31 10.77 10.97
N TYR A 120 16.64 9.78 10.39
CA TYR A 120 17.22 8.72 9.56
C TYR A 120 16.97 8.94 8.06
N LYS A 121 16.60 10.16 7.65
CA LYS A 121 16.26 10.49 6.26
C LYS A 121 17.33 10.08 5.24
N ALA A 122 18.61 10.26 5.56
CA ALA A 122 19.71 9.83 4.68
C ALA A 122 19.68 8.32 4.42
N MET A 123 19.43 7.52 5.47
CA MET A 123 19.32 6.07 5.35
C MET A 123 18.05 5.65 4.58
N LEU A 124 16.93 6.34 4.80
CA LEU A 124 15.71 6.12 4.01
C LEU A 124 15.93 6.41 2.52
N GLN A 125 16.60 7.50 2.17
CA GLN A 125 16.92 7.85 0.78
C GLN A 125 17.82 6.80 0.14
N ALA A 126 18.78 6.31 0.90
CA ALA A 126 19.72 5.33 0.41
C ALA A 126 19.09 3.93 0.25
N LEU A 127 18.09 3.56 1.06
CA LEU A 127 17.27 2.36 0.83
C LEU A 127 16.36 2.49 -0.40
N GLN A 128 15.85 3.70 -0.69
CA GLN A 128 15.00 3.97 -1.86
C GLN A 128 15.76 3.89 -3.20
N THR A 129 17.10 3.83 -3.21
CA THR A 129 17.85 3.59 -4.45
C THR A 129 17.75 2.15 -4.92
N ILE A 130 17.25 1.23 -4.08
CA ILE A 130 17.00 -0.16 -4.44
C ILE A 130 15.71 -0.22 -5.26
N PRO A 131 15.73 -0.74 -6.50
CA PRO A 131 14.53 -0.86 -7.32
C PRO A 131 13.42 -1.64 -6.61
N GLY A 132 12.20 -1.10 -6.63
CA GLY A 132 11.03 -1.69 -5.96
C GLY A 132 10.88 -1.33 -4.48
N ILE A 133 11.81 -0.57 -3.88
CA ILE A 133 11.68 -0.07 -2.51
C ILE A 133 11.20 1.39 -2.53
N ASP A 134 9.95 1.60 -2.16
CA ASP A 134 9.38 2.92 -1.96
C ASP A 134 9.73 3.48 -0.56
N LYS A 135 9.33 4.74 -0.31
CA LYS A 135 9.60 5.40 0.98
C LYS A 135 9.03 4.62 2.17
N MET A 136 7.83 4.04 2.02
CA MET A 136 7.22 3.27 3.11
C MET A 136 7.92 1.92 3.31
N GLY A 137 8.29 1.22 2.23
CA GLY A 137 9.10 0.01 2.27
C GLY A 137 10.45 0.25 2.97
N ALA A 138 11.15 1.33 2.63
CA ALA A 138 12.38 1.74 3.30
C ALA A 138 12.17 1.98 4.80
N ALA A 139 11.07 2.65 5.17
CA ALA A 139 10.71 2.90 6.57
C ALA A 139 10.44 1.60 7.33
N MET A 140 9.69 0.68 6.74
CA MET A 140 9.39 -0.63 7.34
C MET A 140 10.67 -1.44 7.59
N LEU A 141 11.58 -1.51 6.61
CA LEU A 141 12.86 -2.19 6.76
C LEU A 141 13.69 -1.60 7.89
N LEU A 142 13.81 -0.28 7.92
CA LEU A 142 14.57 0.42 8.95
C LEU A 142 14.01 0.15 10.36
N VAL A 143 12.69 0.08 10.51
CA VAL A 143 12.04 -0.16 11.80
C VAL A 143 12.23 -1.61 12.27
N GLU A 144 12.18 -2.58 11.37
CA GLU A 144 12.40 -3.99 11.70
C GLU A 144 13.87 -4.26 12.06
N ILE A 145 14.79 -3.80 11.22
CA ILE A 145 16.23 -3.99 11.40
C ILE A 145 16.73 -3.23 12.63
N GLY A 146 16.18 -2.04 12.91
CA GLY A 146 16.58 -1.19 14.03
C GLY A 146 17.89 -0.44 13.75
N ASP A 147 18.64 -0.13 14.81
CA ASP A 147 19.90 0.61 14.69
C ASP A 147 20.97 -0.25 13.99
N PHE A 148 21.37 0.17 12.79
CA PHE A 148 22.47 -0.43 12.02
C PHE A 148 23.81 -0.42 12.80
N ALA A 149 23.94 0.35 13.89
CA ALA A 149 25.08 0.26 14.80
C ALA A 149 25.21 -1.13 15.45
N SER A 150 24.10 -1.79 15.79
CA SER A 150 24.14 -3.18 16.28
C SER A 150 24.62 -4.18 15.21
N TRP A 151 24.46 -3.83 13.94
CA TRP A 151 24.94 -4.62 12.80
C TRP A 151 26.46 -4.49 12.60
N SER A 152 27.05 -3.38 13.04
CA SER A 152 28.52 -3.22 13.07
C SER A 152 29.21 -4.13 14.11
N GLY A 153 28.45 -4.68 15.08
CA GLY A 153 28.97 -5.60 16.10
C GLY A 153 28.95 -7.09 15.71
N VAL A 154 28.39 -7.46 14.56
CA VAL A 154 28.37 -8.86 14.06
C VAL A 154 29.58 -9.18 13.16
N CYS A 155 30.49 -8.21 12.96
CA CYS A 155 31.83 -8.48 12.47
C CYS A 155 32.76 -8.67 13.67
N PRO A 156 33.26 -9.88 13.97
CA PRO A 156 34.30 -10.03 14.98
C PRO A 156 35.56 -9.35 14.44
N GLY A 157 35.89 -8.18 15.00
CA GLY A 157 37.14 -7.47 14.74
C GLY A 157 37.06 -6.42 13.63
N ASN A 158 36.53 -5.24 13.92
CA ASN A 158 37.26 -3.97 13.71
C ASN A 158 36.51 -2.83 14.40
N HIS A 159 37.11 -2.24 15.43
CA HIS A 159 36.60 -1.04 16.09
C HIS A 159 36.97 0.19 15.24
N GLU A 160 36.24 0.44 14.16
CA GLU A 160 36.10 1.78 13.55
C GLU A 160 35.13 1.72 12.36
N CYS A 161 34.21 2.68 12.31
CA CYS A 161 33.01 2.68 11.49
C CYS A 161 33.26 2.47 9.98
N LEU A 162 32.94 1.27 9.48
CA LEU A 162 32.82 0.96 8.04
C LEU A 162 31.60 1.62 7.37
N PHE A 163 30.65 2.14 8.16
CA PHE A 163 29.42 2.75 7.66
C PHE A 163 29.68 4.04 6.85
N ARG A 164 30.68 4.84 7.23
CA ARG A 164 30.96 6.13 6.57
C ARG A 164 31.73 6.00 5.25
N ARG A 165 32.47 4.90 5.05
CA ARG A 165 33.30 4.68 3.84
C ARG A 165 32.59 3.88 2.75
N LYS A 166 31.79 2.86 3.08
CA LYS A 166 31.13 2.03 2.04
C LYS A 166 29.94 2.72 1.35
N TRP A 167 29.19 3.56 2.06
CA TRP A 167 28.08 4.30 1.44
C TRP A 167 28.55 5.46 0.54
N ALA A 168 29.75 6.02 0.77
CA ALA A 168 30.35 7.01 -0.11
C ALA A 168 30.82 6.41 -1.46
N VAL A 169 31.02 5.09 -1.52
CA VAL A 169 31.39 4.39 -2.77
C VAL A 169 30.17 4.13 -3.66
N PHE A 170 28.95 4.07 -3.11
CA PHE A 170 27.72 3.95 -3.90
C PHE A 170 27.38 5.22 -4.72
N THR A 171 27.95 6.37 -4.38
CA THR A 171 27.74 7.65 -5.09
C THR A 171 28.74 7.92 -6.22
N SER A 172 29.69 7.00 -6.46
CA SER A 172 30.64 7.07 -7.58
C SER A 172 30.26 6.01 -8.61
N GLN A 173 29.62 6.42 -9.71
CA GLN A 173 29.57 5.58 -10.91
C GLN A 173 31.01 5.26 -11.34
N ASN A 174 31.47 4.02 -11.16
CA ASN A 174 31.88 3.16 -12.27
C ASN A 174 32.33 1.76 -11.83
N ASP A 175 31.94 0.78 -12.64
CA ASP A 175 32.61 -0.45 -13.05
C ASP A 175 33.16 -1.47 -12.03
N THR A 176 32.86 -2.73 -12.36
CA THR A 176 33.37 -4.02 -11.85
C THR A 176 32.67 -4.61 -10.60
N GLY A 177 31.70 -5.48 -10.86
CA GLY A 177 31.76 -6.87 -10.41
C GLY A 177 31.57 -7.24 -8.93
N GLU A 178 31.40 -6.31 -7.99
CA GLU A 178 31.23 -6.63 -6.56
C GLU A 178 29.86 -6.21 -5.99
N PHE A 179 28.79 -6.79 -6.54
CA PHE A 179 27.48 -6.87 -5.89
C PHE A 179 27.46 -7.98 -4.83
N CYS A 180 28.38 -7.99 -3.87
CA CYS A 180 28.52 -9.13 -2.96
C CYS A 180 28.42 -8.75 -1.49
N ILE A 181 27.63 -9.55 -0.77
CA ILE A 181 27.42 -9.60 0.68
C ILE A 181 26.30 -8.71 1.23
N LEU A 182 26.30 -7.38 1.07
CA LEU A 182 25.22 -6.56 1.67
C LEU A 182 23.88 -6.73 0.95
N SER A 183 23.92 -6.81 -0.39
CA SER A 183 22.76 -7.13 -1.23
C SER A 183 22.18 -8.49 -0.86
N GLN A 184 23.01 -9.53 -0.66
CA GLN A 184 22.55 -10.87 -0.31
C GLN A 184 21.92 -11.00 1.07
N VAL A 185 22.45 -10.31 2.10
CA VAL A 185 21.86 -10.40 3.45
C VAL A 185 20.57 -9.58 3.53
N ILE A 186 20.52 -8.41 2.89
CA ILE A 186 19.29 -7.62 2.77
C ILE A 186 18.28 -8.40 1.93
N LEU A 187 18.63 -8.92 0.75
CA LEU A 187 17.75 -9.74 -0.09
C LEU A 187 17.33 -11.04 0.61
N SER A 188 18.20 -11.72 1.34
CA SER A 188 17.86 -12.98 2.01
C SER A 188 16.85 -12.74 3.14
N ARG A 189 17.03 -11.68 3.93
CA ARG A 189 16.05 -11.31 4.96
C ARG A 189 14.80 -10.63 4.39
N PHE A 190 14.92 -9.93 3.26
CA PHE A 190 13.81 -9.38 2.49
C PHE A 190 12.96 -10.49 1.87
N LEU A 191 13.58 -11.52 1.27
CA LEU A 191 12.92 -12.71 0.74
C LEU A 191 12.27 -13.54 1.84
N VAL A 192 12.92 -13.72 2.99
CA VAL A 192 12.31 -14.41 4.14
C VAL A 192 11.15 -13.61 4.72
N TYR A 193 11.25 -12.27 4.79
CA TYR A 193 10.17 -11.40 5.24
C TYR A 193 8.97 -11.40 4.29
N PHE A 194 9.21 -11.37 2.98
CA PHE A 194 8.15 -11.38 1.97
C PHE A 194 7.48 -12.76 1.85
N SER A 195 8.27 -13.84 1.81
CA SER A 195 7.80 -15.22 1.61
C SER A 195 6.97 -15.75 2.79
N HIS A 196 7.19 -15.25 4.00
CA HIS A 196 6.37 -15.62 5.17
C HIS A 196 5.10 -14.76 5.37
N ARG A 197 4.96 -13.61 4.68
CA ARG A 197 3.93 -12.62 5.00
C ARG A 197 2.95 -12.33 3.85
N PHE A 198 3.29 -12.69 2.62
CA PHE A 198 2.41 -12.64 1.44
C PHE A 198 2.55 -13.95 0.66
N PRO A 199 1.77 -15.01 0.95
CA PRO A 199 1.63 -16.11 0.02
C PRO A 199 0.90 -15.58 -1.23
N PHE A 200 1.43 -15.90 -2.41
CA PHE A 200 0.73 -15.71 -3.68
C PHE A 200 -0.61 -16.46 -3.68
#